data_AF-A0A7A6TSA8-F1
#
_entry.id   AF-A0A7A6TSA8-F1
#
_cell.length_a   1.000
_cell.length_b   1.000
_cell.length_c   1.000
_cell.angle_alpha   90.00
_cell.angle_beta   90.00
_cell.angle_gamma   90.00
#
_symmetry.space_group_name_H-M   'P 1'
#
loop_
_entity.id
_entity.type
_entity.pdbx_description
1 polymer ?
#
loop_
_entity_poly.entity_id
_entity_poly.type
_entity_poly.pdbx_seq_one_letter_code
_entity_poly.pdbx_strand_id
1 'polypeptide(L)' 'MCLHGDLQRFGRRLSLYVNTAAEAIRALSMQMPGFRRQMNEGWYQIRIAGDDKAPEAV' A
#
# COMPACT_ATOMS: atom_id res chain seq x y z
N MET A 1 4.17 -7.47 -2.10
CA MET A 1 3.79 -6.09 -2.42
C MET A 1 5.00 -5.33 -2.96
N CYS A 2 4.84 -4.57 -4.03
CA CYS A 2 5.87 -3.67 -4.56
C CYS A 2 5.45 -2.23 -4.29
N LEU A 3 6.38 -1.41 -3.80
CA LEU A 3 6.15 0.02 -3.59
C LEU A 3 6.90 0.81 -4.66
N HIS A 4 6.26 1.88 -5.13
CA HIS A 4 6.74 2.73 -6.22
C HIS A 4 6.74 4.19 -5.78
N GLY A 5 7.51 5.03 -6.48
CA GLY A 5 7.58 6.46 -6.18
C GLY A 5 8.09 6.76 -4.76
N ASP A 6 7.44 7.72 -4.12
CA ASP A 6 7.76 8.19 -2.78
C ASP A 6 7.64 7.11 -1.69
N LEU A 7 6.78 6.10 -1.88
CA LEU A 7 6.61 4.98 -0.97
C LEU A 7 7.83 4.03 -0.93
N GLN A 8 8.74 4.10 -1.91
CA GLN A 8 9.96 3.25 -1.93
C GLN A 8 10.87 3.46 -0.72
N ARG A 9 10.74 4.60 -0.02
CA ARG A 9 11.48 4.88 1.23
C ARG A 9 11.15 3.90 2.36
N PHE A 10 10.01 3.22 2.29
CA PHE A 10 9.57 2.20 3.26
C PHE A 10 9.94 0.77 2.83
N GLY A 11 10.63 0.64 1.69
CA GLY A 11 11.00 -0.62 1.07
C GLY A 11 10.54 -0.68 -0.39
N ARG A 12 11.23 -1.47 -1.23
CA ARG A 12 10.88 -1.58 -2.67
C ARG A 12 9.99 -2.79 -2.95
N ARG A 13 10.27 -3.93 -2.30
CA ARG A 13 9.53 -5.17 -2.44
C ARG A 13 9.43 -5.85 -1.08
N LEU A 14 8.22 -6.17 -0.67
CA LEU A 14 7.89 -6.76 0.63
C LEU A 14 7.15 -8.07 0.39
N SER A 15 7.66 -9.16 0.95
CA SER A 15 6.99 -10.45 0.97
C SER A 15 6.05 -10.49 2.18
N LEU A 16 4.76 -10.70 1.94
CA LEU A 16 3.71 -10.68 2.97
C LEU A 16 2.83 -11.93 2.79
N TYR A 17 2.38 -12.51 3.90
CA TYR A 17 1.42 -13.61 3.91
C TYR A 17 0.06 -13.06 4.38
N VAL A 18 -0.74 -12.60 3.43
CA VAL A 18 -2.05 -11.95 3.64
C VAL A 18 -3.00 -12.33 2.51
N ASN A 19 -4.30 -12.24 2.74
CA ASN A 19 -5.32 -12.64 1.77
C ASN A 19 -5.77 -11.47 0.88
N THR A 20 -5.64 -10.24 1.36
CA THR A 20 -6.11 -9.04 0.63
C THR A 20 -5.09 -7.90 0.61
N ALA A 21 -5.24 -6.99 -0.36
CA ALA A 21 -4.44 -5.77 -0.43
C ALA A 21 -4.71 -4.85 0.78
N ALA A 22 -5.95 -4.78 1.27
CA ALA A 22 -6.30 -4.00 2.46
C ALA A 22 -5.58 -4.51 3.71
N GLU A 23 -5.47 -5.83 3.87
CA GLU A 23 -4.68 -6.44 4.95
C GLU A 23 -3.19 -6.09 4.83
N ALA A 24 -2.62 -6.16 3.62
CA ALA A 24 -1.24 -5.75 3.38
C ALA A 24 -0.99 -4.29 3.82
N ILE A 25 -1.84 -3.36 3.38
CA ILE A 25 -1.74 -1.93 3.71
C ILE A 25 -1.91 -1.72 5.21
N ARG A 26 -2.88 -2.40 5.85
CA ARG A 26 -3.10 -2.29 7.29
C ARG A 26 -1.90 -2.82 8.09
N ALA A 27 -1.33 -3.96 7.71
CA ALA A 27 -0.16 -4.53 8.35
C ALA A 27 1.04 -3.55 8.31
N LEU A 28 1.33 -2.99 7.12
CA LEU A 28 2.41 -2.01 6.96
C LEU A 28 2.14 -0.73 7.74
N SER A 29 0.89 -0.25 7.76
CA SER A 29 0.51 0.96 8.50
C SER A 29 0.66 0.79 10.02
N MET A 30 0.48 -0.43 10.55
CA MET A 30 0.71 -0.72 11.97
C MET A 30 2.19 -0.85 12.30
N GLN A 31 2.97 -1.50 11.43
CA GLN A 31 4.40 -1.73 11.66
C GLN A 31 5.27 -0.49 11.40
N MET A 32 4.85 0.37 10.48
CA MET A 32 5.61 1.53 10.02
C MET A 32 4.77 2.81 10.17
N PRO A 33 4.87 3.53 11.31
CA PRO A 33 4.06 4.74 11.54
C PRO A 33 4.23 5.82 10.46
N GLY A 34 5.43 5.93 9.87
CA GLY A 34 5.70 6.84 8.75
C GLY A 34 4.96 6.46 7.47
N PHE A 35 4.79 5.16 7.20
CA PHE A 35 4.01 4.67 6.06
C PHE A 35 2.54 5.05 6.22
N ARG A 36 1.97 4.88 7.42
CA ARG A 36 0.60 5.29 7.73
C ARG A 36 0.37 6.78 7.48
N ARG A 37 1.30 7.64 7.92
CA ARG A 37 1.20 9.09 7.69
C ARG A 37 1.19 9.39 6.19
N GLN A 38 2.15 8.84 5.45
CA GLN A 38 2.28 9.06 4.01
C GLN A 38 1.03 8.58 3.23
N MET A 39 0.46 7.42 3.60
CA MET A 39 -0.76 6.87 3.00
C MET A 39 -2.01 7.74 3.25
N ASN A 40 -2.09 8.44 4.39
CA ASN A 40 -3.24 9.30 4.73
C ASN A 40 -3.17 10.68 4.07
N GLU A 41 -1.97 11.18 3.75
CA GLU A 41 -1.77 12.54 3.21
C GLU A 41 -1.72 12.57 1.67
N GLY A 42 -1.47 11.44 1.03
CA GLY A 42 -1.27 11.34 -0.42
C GLY A 42 -2.39 10.62 -1.17
N TRP A 43 -2.34 10.73 -2.50
CA TRP A 43 -3.17 9.97 -3.41
C TRP A 43 -2.33 8.85 -4.03
N TYR A 44 -2.76 7.60 -3.85
CA TYR A 44 -2.05 6.43 -4.34
C TYR A 44 -2.96 5.53 -5.16
N GLN A 45 -2.41 4.95 -6.21
CA GLN A 45 -3.06 3.94 -7.01
C GLN A 45 -2.68 2.55 -6.50
N ILE A 46 -3.68 1.68 -6.33
CA ILE A 46 -3.46 0.29 -5.92
C ILE A 46 -3.63 -0.62 -7.13
N ARG A 47 -2.64 -1.48 -7.36
CA ARG A 47 -2.63 -2.48 -8.42
C ARG A 47 -2.71 -3.89 -7.85
N ILE A 48 -3.67 -4.67 -8.30
CA ILE A 48 -3.84 -6.09 -7.91
C ILE A 48 -3.74 -6.91 -9.19
N ALA A 49 -2.83 -7.88 -9.20
CA ALA A 49 -2.53 -8.71 -10.38
C ALA A 49 -2.15 -7.91 -11.66
N GLY A 50 -1.72 -6.65 -11.51
CA GLY A 50 -1.36 -5.77 -12.63
C GLY A 50 -2.45 -4.77 -13.00
N ASP A 51 -3.68 -4.96 -12.54
CA ASP A 51 -4.81 -4.09 -12.83
C ASP A 51 -5.00 -3.02 -11.76
N ASP A 52 -5.27 -1.80 -12.21
CA ASP A 52 -5.61 -0.67 -11.35
C ASP A 52 -7.00 -0.87 -10.75
N LYS A 53 -7.11 -0.70 -9.43
CA LYS A 53 -8.39 -0.68 -8.73
C LYS A 53 -8.86 0.76 -8.58
N ALA A 54 -9.97 1.09 -9.24
CA ALA A 54 -10.65 2.36 -9.01
C ALA A 54 -11.21 2.39 -7.58
N PRO A 55 -11.24 3.56 -6.92
CA PRO A 55 -12.01 3.72 -5.70
C PRO A 55 -13.48 3.40 -6.02
N GLU A 56 -14.12 2.61 -5.15
CA GLU A 56 -15.57 2.43 -5.22
C GLU A 56 -16.21 3.82 -5.07
N ALA A 57 -17.00 4.23 -6.06
CA ALA A 57 -17.74 5.48 -5.98
C ALA A 57 -18.71 5.38 -4.80
N VAL A 58 -18.50 6.24 -3.80
CA VAL A 58 -19.35 6.39 -2.61
C VAL A 58 -20.56 7.28 -2.89
#